data_AF-A0A1J6X504-F1
#
_entry.id   AF-A0A1J6X504-F1
#
_cell.length_a   1.000
_cell.length_b   1.000
_cell.length_c   1.000
_cell.angle_alpha   90.00
_cell.angle_beta   90.00
_cell.angle_gamma   90.00
#
_symmetry.space_group_name_H-M   'P 1'
#
loop_
_entity.id
_entity.type
_entity.pdbx_description
1 polymer ?
#
loop_
_entity_poly.entity_id
_entity_poly.type
_entity_poly.pdbx_seq_one_letter_code
_entity_poly.pdbx_strand_id
1 'polypeptide(L)' 'MTVARTLAAIRRALLEDPDVDIRFVDAITVDSHLLSTHGQALILFVHPQHRELVDELRSASRPLD' A
#
# COMPACT_ATOMS: atom_id res chain seq x y z
N MET A 1 -10.84 9.83 -8.38
CA MET A 1 -9.48 9.28 -8.55
C MET A 1 -9.56 8.16 -9.59
N THR A 2 -8.43 7.67 -10.11
CA THR A 2 -8.40 6.45 -10.96
C THR A 2 -7.52 5.38 -10.32
N VAL A 3 -7.86 4.09 -10.50
CA VAL A 3 -7.14 2.94 -9.91
C VAL A 3 -5.63 3.06 -10.14
N ALA A 4 -5.23 3.50 -11.33
CA ALA A 4 -3.83 3.73 -11.70
C ALA A 4 -3.11 4.73 -10.77
N ARG A 5 -3.80 5.78 -10.30
CA ARG A 5 -3.23 6.76 -9.36
C ARG A 5 -3.07 6.16 -7.97
N THR A 6 -4.02 5.34 -7.53
CA THR A 6 -3.92 4.63 -6.26
C THR A 6 -2.80 3.60 -6.27
N LEU A 7 -2.63 2.86 -7.36
CA LEU A 7 -1.50 1.95 -7.54
C LEU A 7 -0.14 2.67 -7.52
N ALA A 8 -0.04 3.84 -8.16
CA ALA A 8 1.16 4.65 -8.12
C ALA A 8 1.50 5.12 -6.69
N ALA A 9 0.48 5.48 -5.90
CA ALA A 9 0.65 5.87 -4.51
C ALA A 9 1.12 4.70 -3.64
N ILE A 10 0.54 3.51 -3.81
CA ILE A 10 0.94 2.28 -3.10
C ILE A 10 2.41 1.94 -3.40
N ARG A 11 2.79 1.96 -4.69
CA ARG A 11 4.18 1.73 -5.12
C ARG A 11 5.15 2.71 -4.49
N ARG A 12 4.77 4.00 -4.48
CA ARG A 12 5.61 5.05 -3.92
C ARG A 12 5.78 4.88 -2.41
N ALA A 13 4.70 4.60 -1.68
CA ALA A 13 4.75 4.38 -0.23
C ALA A 13 5.66 3.20 0.13
N LEU A 14 5.56 2.08 -0.58
CA LEU A 14 6.42 0.91 -0.39
C LEU A 14 7.89 1.16 -0.77
N LEU A 15 8.16 2.11 -1.66
CA LEU A 15 9.52 2.49 -2.06
C LEU A 15 10.15 3.48 -1.07
N GLU A 16 9.34 4.37 -0.50
CA GLU A 16 9.76 5.32 0.55
C GLU A 16 9.96 4.63 1.89
N ASP A 17 9.10 3.66 2.24
CA ASP A 17 9.18 2.86 3.46
C ASP A 17 8.72 1.41 3.18
N PRO A 18 9.64 0.45 2.98
CA PRO A 18 9.28 -0.94 2.65
C PRO A 18 8.56 -1.67 3.78
N ASP A 19 8.73 -1.22 5.03
CA ASP A 19 8.11 -1.75 6.24
C ASP A 19 6.78 -1.07 6.59
N VAL A 20 6.26 -0.17 5.74
CA VAL A 20 4.98 0.53 5.97
C VAL A 20 3.86 -0.46 6.27
N ASP A 21 3.08 -0.20 7.33
CA ASP A 21 1.97 -1.08 7.71
C ASP A 21 0.82 -0.91 6.72
N ILE A 22 0.48 -1.97 5.97
CA ILE A 22 -0.60 -1.92 4.98
C ILE A 22 -1.82 -2.65 5.54
N ARG A 23 -2.94 -1.95 5.59
CA ARG A 23 -4.23 -2.49 6.08
C ARG A 23 -5.23 -2.55 4.94
N PHE A 24 -5.77 -3.75 4.71
CA PHE A 24 -6.81 -3.98 3.72
C PHE A 24 -8.18 -3.77 4.32
N VAL A 25 -8.96 -2.82 3.79
CA VAL A 25 -10.27 -2.43 4.33
C VAL A 25 -11.29 -2.33 3.20
N ASP A 26 -12.39 -3.08 3.32
CA ASP A 26 -13.49 -3.12 2.33
C ASP A 26 -14.30 -1.82 2.29
N ALA A 27 -14.26 -1.03 3.37
CA ALA A 27 -14.95 0.26 3.45
C ALA A 27 -14.34 1.38 2.57
N ILE A 28 -13.16 1.17 1.99
CA ILE A 28 -12.52 2.10 1.07
C ILE A 28 -12.73 1.59 -0.36
N THR A 29 -13.10 2.46 -1.29
CA THR A 29 -13.26 2.06 -2.69
C THR A 29 -11.92 1.62 -3.31
N VAL A 30 -11.97 0.69 -4.28
CA VAL A 30 -10.79 0.20 -5.05
C VAL A 30 -9.91 1.34 -5.57
N ASP A 31 -10.53 2.46 -5.85
CA ASP A 31 -9.89 3.62 -6.46
C ASP A 31 -9.30 4.62 -5.45
N SER A 32 -9.43 4.32 -4.16
CA SER A 32 -9.00 5.19 -3.07
C SER A 32 -7.93 4.52 -2.20
N HIS A 33 -7.11 5.35 -1.58
CA HIS A 33 -6.17 4.96 -0.54
C HIS A 33 -6.22 6.02 0.56
N LEU A 34 -5.91 5.61 1.78
CA LEU A 34 -5.80 6.52 2.91
C LEU A 34 -4.48 6.26 3.61
N LEU A 35 -3.64 7.28 3.70
CA LEU A 35 -2.43 7.24 4.50
C LEU A 35 -2.72 7.89 5.85
N SER A 36 -2.48 7.16 6.93
CA SER A 36 -2.67 7.63 8.30
C SER A 36 -1.40 7.42 9.10
N THR A 37 -1.16 8.28 10.08
CA THR A 37 -0.06 8.13 11.04
C THR A 37 -0.63 7.69 12.38
N HIS A 38 -0.27 6.50 12.82
CA HIS A 38 -0.61 6.00 14.15
C HIS A 38 0.61 6.07 15.05
N GLY A 39 0.72 7.17 15.82
CA GLY A 39 1.92 7.47 16.59
C GLY A 39 3.12 7.76 15.68
N GLN A 40 4.13 6.89 15.72
CA GLN A 40 5.32 6.97 14.87
C GLN A 40 5.23 6.09 13.61
N ALA A 41 4.21 5.23 13.49
CA ALA A 41 4.06 4.32 12.36
C ALA A 41 3.15 4.90 11.28
N LEU A 42 3.58 4.78 10.02
CA LEU A 42 2.74 5.05 8.86
C LEU A 42 1.90 3.81 8.54
N ILE A 43 0.59 4.02 8.41
CA ILE A 43 -0.37 2.98 8.04
C ILE A 43 -1.05 3.40 6.74
N LEU A 44 -0.92 2.57 5.71
CA LEU A 44 -1.56 2.74 4.43
C LEU A 44 -2.78 1.81 4.32
N PHE A 45 -3.96 2.40 4.31
CA PHE A 45 -5.23 1.70 4.10
C PHE A 45 -5.59 1.64 2.62
N VAL A 46 -5.84 0.43 2.13
CA VAL A 46 -6.17 0.16 0.72
C VAL A 46 -7.27 -0.88 0.62
N HIS A 47 -7.92 -0.96 -0.54
CA HIS A 47 -8.90 -2.00 -0.79
C HIS A 47 -8.23 -3.40 -0.91
N PRO A 48 -8.84 -4.48 -0.38
CA PRO A 48 -8.30 -5.86 -0.43
C PRO A 48 -7.97 -6.39 -1.83
N GLN A 49 -8.61 -5.87 -2.87
CA GLN A 49 -8.31 -6.23 -4.27
C GLN A 49 -6.86 -5.92 -4.69
N HIS A 50 -6.17 -5.01 -3.99
CA HIS A 50 -4.77 -4.68 -4.29
C HIS A 50 -3.77 -5.57 -3.55
N ARG A 51 -4.24 -6.59 -2.81
CA ARG A 51 -3.38 -7.42 -1.97
C ARG A 51 -2.29 -8.15 -2.76
N GLU A 52 -2.66 -8.80 -3.86
CA GLU A 52 -1.69 -9.51 -4.70
C GLU A 52 -0.58 -8.58 -5.19
N LEU A 53 -0.94 -7.38 -5.64
CA LEU A 53 0.01 -6.38 -6.11
C LEU A 53 0.92 -5.85 -4.99
N VAL A 54 0.41 -5.68 -3.77
CA VAL A 54 1.22 -5.31 -2.60
C VAL A 54 2.24 -6.41 -2.27
N ASP A 55 1.81 -7.67 -2.28
CA ASP A 55 2.68 -8.82 -2.06
C ASP A 55 3.79 -8.93 -3.12
N GLU A 56 3.46 -8.74 -4.40
CA GLU A 56 4.45 -8.69 -5.49
C GLU A 56 5.47 -7.56 -5.29
N LEU A 57 5.00 -6.36 -4.96
CA LEU A 57 5.89 -5.20 -4.73
C LEU A 57 6.81 -5.40 -3.53
N ARG A 58 6.30 -5.96 -2.43
CA ARG A 58 7.13 -6.28 -1.26
C ARG A 58 8.16 -7.36 -1.57
N SER A 59 7.77 -8.37 -2.35
CA SER A 59 8.69 -9.42 -2.79
C SER A 59 9.78 -8.88 -3.70
N ALA A 60 9.47 -7.92 -4.58
CA ALA A 60 10.45 -7.27 -5.44
C ALA A 60 11.40 -6.32 -4.69
N SER A 61 10.94 -5.70 -3.61
CA SER A 61 11.75 -4.79 -2.79
C SER A 61 12.67 -5.50 -1.79
N ARG A 62 12.42 -6.78 -1.50
CA ARG A 62 13.28 -7.57 -0.60
C ARG A 62 14.44 -8.16 -1.42
N PRO A 63 15.71 -7.83 -1.14
CA PRO A 63 16.82 -8.51 -1.79
C PRO A 63 16.73 -10.01 -1.47
N LEU A 64 16.86 -10.86 -2.49
CA LEU A 64 17.17 -12.28 -2.29
C LEU A 64 18.50 -12.32 -1.52
N ASP A 65 18.44 -12.81 -0.28
CA ASP A 65 19.62 -13.18 0.52
C ASP A 65 20.35 -14.36 -0.14
#